data_AF-A0AAU7ELF6-F1
#
_entry.id   AF-A0AAU7ELF6-F1
#
_cell.length_a   1.000
_cell.length_b   1.000
_cell.length_c   1.000
_cell.angle_alpha   90.00
_cell.angle_beta   90.00
_cell.angle_gamma   90.00
#
_symmetry.space_group_name_H-M   'P 1'
#
loop_
_entity.id
_entity.type
_entity.pdbx_description
1 polymer ?
#
loop_
_entity_poly.entity_id
_entity_poly.type
_entity_poly.pdbx_seq_one_letter_code
_entity_poly.pdbx_strand_id
1 'polypeptide(L)'
;MIPFKKIFYEGVNNNKKKEYRASKKVCIDCPLRSACLKKSQEKRITITYYVEEYERNNLRVNSARGRYMKGKRQSTVEPVFGTLTQFLGLRKINTIGIKQANKVMHMAAMAYNLKKYLKFTQKRVKSGAGMLALLFCLKKRVYELEKLFLRNFKIANYKVT
;
A
#
# COMPACT_ATOMS: atom_id res chain seq x y z
N MET A 1 24.05 -34.87 18.46
CA MET A 1 22.92 -33.95 18.75
C MET A 1 23.41 -32.83 19.68
N ILE A 2 23.05 -31.56 19.44
CA ILE A 2 23.47 -30.42 20.28
C ILE A 2 22.36 -30.16 21.32
N PRO A 3 22.56 -30.44 22.62
CA PRO A 3 21.50 -30.31 23.61
C PRO A 3 21.18 -28.86 23.95
N PHE A 4 19.93 -28.63 24.35
CA PHE A 4 19.51 -27.38 24.97
C PHE A 4 20.24 -27.17 26.30
N LYS A 5 20.67 -25.94 26.58
CA LYS A 5 21.39 -25.61 27.81
C LYS A 5 20.64 -24.64 28.71
N LYS A 6 20.18 -23.51 28.16
CA LYS A 6 19.52 -22.45 28.95
C LYS A 6 18.76 -21.46 28.07
N ILE A 7 17.89 -20.69 28.71
CA ILE A 7 17.27 -19.49 28.14
C ILE A 7 17.94 -18.28 28.79
N PHE A 8 18.29 -17.27 28.00
CA PHE A 8 18.91 -16.06 28.51
C PHE A 8 18.40 -14.81 27.78
N TYR A 9 18.61 -13.66 28.41
CA TYR A 9 18.33 -12.34 27.83
C TYR A 9 19.63 -11.72 27.35
N GLU A 10 19.63 -11.20 26.12
CA GLU A 10 20.77 -10.48 25.57
C GLU A 10 20.81 -9.05 26.12
N GLY A 11 21.90 -8.68 26.79
CA GLY A 11 21.97 -7.45 27.61
C GLY A 11 21.71 -6.13 26.88
N VAL A 12 21.95 -6.06 25.56
CA VAL A 12 21.77 -4.81 24.79
C VAL A 12 20.30 -4.56 24.43
N ASN A 13 19.59 -5.60 24.01
CA ASN A 13 18.23 -5.50 23.44
C ASN A 13 17.17 -6.20 24.28
N ASN A 14 17.56 -6.77 25.43
CA ASN A 14 16.75 -7.62 26.28
C ASN A 14 16.02 -8.74 25.53
N ASN A 15 16.65 -9.28 24.48
CA ASN A 15 16.05 -10.29 23.62
C ASN A 15 16.12 -11.67 24.28
N LYS A 16 14.98 -12.36 24.35
CA LYS A 16 14.89 -13.72 24.88
C LYS A 16 15.40 -14.75 23.85
N LYS A 17 16.43 -15.52 24.22
CA LYS A 17 17.07 -16.50 23.33
C LYS A 17 17.26 -17.85 24.04
N LYS A 18 17.25 -18.94 23.26
CA LYS A 18 17.59 -20.31 23.68
C LYS A 18 19.04 -20.60 23.26
N GLU A 19 19.85 -21.07 24.20
CA GLU A 19 21.22 -21.53 23.96
C GLU A 19 21.24 -23.06 23.85
N TYR A 20 21.80 -23.55 22.74
CA TYR A 20 22.12 -24.95 22.50
C TYR A 20 23.64 -25.09 22.47
N ARG A 21 24.18 -26.04 23.22
CA ARG A 21 25.63 -26.17 23.39
C ARG A 21 26.04 -27.64 23.41
N ALA A 22 26.98 -28.01 22.55
CA ALA A 22 27.58 -29.33 22.55
C ALA A 22 28.59 -29.44 23.69
N SER A 23 28.72 -30.62 24.30
CA SER A 23 29.79 -30.87 25.25
C SER A 23 31.12 -30.95 24.51
N LYS A 24 32.20 -30.50 25.18
CA LYS A 24 33.55 -30.54 24.60
C LYS A 24 33.94 -31.97 24.18
N LYS A 25 33.58 -32.98 24.99
CA LYS A 25 33.85 -34.40 24.72
C LYS A 25 33.29 -34.85 23.36
N VAL A 26 32.05 -34.45 23.05
CA VAL A 26 31.41 -34.77 21.76
C VAL A 26 32.08 -34.06 20.58
N CYS A 27 32.71 -32.91 20.82
CA CYS A 27 33.36 -32.13 19.76
C CYS A 27 34.83 -32.50 19.51
N ILE A 28 35.51 -33.26 20.37
CA ILE A 28 36.93 -33.59 20.22
C ILE A 28 37.12 -34.57 19.05
N ASP A 29 36.40 -35.68 19.06
CA ASP A 29 36.51 -36.74 18.04
C ASP A 29 35.51 -36.59 16.89
N CYS A 30 35.03 -35.37 16.64
CA CYS A 30 34.05 -35.12 15.60
C CYS A 30 34.73 -34.95 14.23
N PRO A 31 34.37 -35.75 13.20
CA PRO A 31 35.00 -35.64 11.87
C PRO A 31 34.74 -34.28 11.19
N LEU A 32 33.66 -33.59 11.59
CA LEU A 32 33.30 -32.27 11.07
C LEU A 32 33.89 -31.12 11.90
N ARG A 33 34.80 -31.40 12.86
CA ARG A 33 35.31 -30.41 13.82
C ARG A 33 35.94 -29.20 13.13
N SER A 34 36.81 -29.43 12.14
CA SER A 34 37.52 -28.36 11.41
C SER A 34 36.58 -27.45 10.62
N ALA A 35 35.52 -28.00 10.03
CA ALA A 35 34.51 -27.23 9.29
C ALA A 35 33.50 -26.54 10.21
N CYS A 36 33.11 -27.18 11.32
CA CYS A 36 32.05 -26.72 12.20
C CYS A 36 32.52 -25.68 13.23
N LEU A 37 33.76 -25.83 13.72
CA LEU A 37 34.40 -24.98 14.72
C LEU A 37 35.50 -24.15 14.07
N LYS A 38 35.44 -22.83 14.24
CA LYS A 38 36.53 -21.92 13.83
C LYS A 38 37.60 -21.85 14.92
N LYS A 39 37.41 -20.96 15.91
CA LYS A 39 38.32 -20.78 17.06
C LYS A 39 37.76 -21.35 18.38
N SER A 40 36.54 -21.88 18.35
CA SER A 40 35.86 -22.38 19.56
C SER A 40 36.22 -23.83 19.83
N GLN A 41 36.28 -24.22 21.10
CA GLN A 41 36.51 -25.62 21.49
C GLN A 41 35.26 -26.49 21.36
N GLU A 42 34.09 -25.86 21.27
CA GLU A 42 32.77 -26.48 21.29
C GLU A 42 31.80 -25.71 20.37
N LYS A 43 30.73 -26.38 19.95
CA LYS A 43 29.67 -25.71 19.16
C LYS A 43 28.65 -25.09 20.10
N ARG A 44 28.41 -23.79 19.90
CA ARG A 44 27.33 -23.03 20.53
C ARG A 44 26.41 -22.46 19.45
N ILE A 45 25.11 -22.66 19.61
CA ILE A 45 24.08 -22.13 18.71
C ILE A 45 23.09 -21.39 19.59
N THR A 46 22.88 -20.12 19.28
CA THR A 46 21.87 -19.30 19.94
C THR A 46 20.76 -19.06 18.96
N ILE A 47 19.55 -19.41 19.34
CA ILE A 47 18.35 -19.23 18.51
C ILE A 47 17.37 -18.34 19.28
N THR A 48 16.60 -17.54 18.56
CA THR A 48 15.50 -16.77 19.15
C THR A 48 14.54 -17.69 19.90
N TYR A 49 13.95 -17.21 20.99
CA TYR A 49 12.98 -18.02 21.75
C TYR A 49 11.75 -18.40 20.90
N TYR A 50 11.32 -17.49 20.03
CA TYR A 50 10.05 -17.54 19.30
C TYR A 50 10.12 -18.25 17.93
N VAL A 51 10.96 -19.28 17.78
CA VAL A 51 11.15 -20.00 16.49
C VAL A 51 9.84 -20.58 15.98
N GLU A 52 9.06 -21.19 16.87
CA GLU A 52 7.80 -21.85 16.55
C GLU A 52 6.79 -20.86 15.94
N GLU A 53 6.76 -19.63 16.46
CA GLU A 53 5.92 -18.55 15.96
C GLU A 53 6.38 -18.07 14.58
N TYR A 54 7.69 -17.97 14.34
CA TYR A 54 8.24 -17.66 13.02
C TYR A 54 7.92 -18.76 12.01
N GLU A 55 8.07 -20.03 12.37
CA GLU A 55 7.74 -21.16 11.53
C GLU A 55 6.25 -21.20 11.19
N ARG A 56 5.38 -21.01 12.18
CA ARG A 56 3.93 -20.87 11.97
C ARG A 56 3.60 -19.76 10.99
N ASN A 57 4.26 -18.60 11.13
CA ASN A 57 4.05 -17.49 10.22
C ASN A 57 4.56 -17.80 8.80
N ASN A 58 5.72 -18.44 8.67
CA ASN A 58 6.29 -18.84 7.37
C ASN A 58 5.37 -19.82 6.65
N LEU A 59 4.86 -20.83 7.35
CA LEU A 59 3.89 -21.78 6.81
C LEU A 59 2.62 -21.05 6.33
N ARG A 60 2.09 -20.13 7.15
CA ARG A 60 0.91 -19.32 6.79
C ARG A 60 1.15 -18.47 5.53
N VAL A 61 2.30 -17.80 5.43
CA VAL A 61 2.65 -16.93 4.30
C VAL A 61 2.90 -17.74 3.03
N ASN A 62 3.53 -18.93 3.14
CA ASN A 62 3.86 -19.79 2.00
C ASN A 62 2.69 -20.67 1.52
N SER A 63 1.62 -20.78 2.31
CA SER A 63 0.37 -21.43 1.89
C SER A 63 -0.16 -20.84 0.56
N ALA A 64 -0.94 -21.61 -0.20
CA ALA A 64 -1.52 -21.15 -1.47
C ALA A 64 -2.34 -19.85 -1.28
N ARG A 65 -3.17 -19.81 -0.23
CA ARG A 65 -3.92 -18.60 0.17
C ARG A 65 -2.98 -17.46 0.54
N GLY A 66 -1.93 -17.72 1.31
CA GLY A 66 -0.94 -16.72 1.73
C GLY A 66 -0.23 -16.08 0.53
N ARG A 67 0.23 -16.89 -0.42
CA ARG A 67 0.88 -16.44 -1.65
C ARG A 67 -0.07 -15.59 -2.51
N TYR A 68 -1.31 -16.03 -2.70
CA TYR A 68 -2.32 -15.26 -3.42
C TYR A 68 -2.60 -13.90 -2.76
N MET A 69 -2.85 -13.88 -1.45
CA MET A 69 -3.13 -12.65 -0.71
C MET A 69 -1.93 -11.69 -0.69
N LYS A 70 -0.70 -12.22 -0.65
CA LYS A 70 0.53 -11.44 -0.79
C LYS A 70 0.60 -10.74 -2.14
N GLY A 71 0.33 -11.46 -3.23
CA GLY A 71 0.29 -10.89 -4.59
C GLY A 71 -0.77 -9.78 -4.73
N LYS A 72 -1.97 -10.01 -4.20
CA LYS A 72 -3.04 -9.00 -4.19
C LYS A 72 -2.64 -7.73 -3.42
N ARG A 73 -1.96 -7.88 -2.27
CA ARG A 73 -1.48 -6.74 -1.48
C ARG A 73 -0.41 -5.92 -2.22
N GLN A 74 0.48 -6.59 -2.96
CA GLN A 74 1.54 -5.95 -3.75
C GLN A 74 0.96 -5.04 -4.85
N SER A 75 -0.15 -5.41 -5.47
CA SER A 75 -0.77 -4.58 -6.52
C SER A 75 -1.73 -3.53 -5.98
N THR A 76 -2.33 -3.74 -4.80
CA THR A 76 -3.39 -2.86 -4.29
C THR A 76 -2.92 -1.88 -3.22
N VAL A 77 -2.29 -2.38 -2.15
CA VAL A 77 -2.02 -1.60 -0.93
C VAL A 77 -0.62 -1.00 -0.95
N GLU A 78 0.39 -1.77 -1.36
CA GLU A 78 1.79 -1.31 -1.36
C GLU A 78 2.02 -0.04 -2.21
N PRO A 79 1.44 0.12 -3.42
CA PRO A 79 1.62 1.34 -4.20
C PRO A 79 1.00 2.57 -3.53
N VAL A 80 -0.14 2.37 -2.85
CA VAL A 80 -0.82 3.44 -2.09
C VAL A 80 0.05 3.85 -0.91
N PHE A 81 0.58 2.88 -0.17
CA PHE A 81 1.46 3.14 0.96
C PHE A 81 2.74 3.87 0.53
N GLY A 82 3.37 3.45 -0.56
CA GLY A 82 4.52 4.14 -1.14
C GLY A 82 4.20 5.57 -1.57
N THR A 83 3.01 5.80 -2.14
CA THR A 83 2.56 7.17 -2.49
C THR A 83 2.40 8.05 -1.24
N LEU A 84 1.80 7.48 -0.20
CA LEU A 84 1.56 8.18 1.06
C LEU A 84 2.87 8.60 1.73
N THR A 85 3.86 7.70 1.79
CA THR A 85 5.13 7.97 2.46
C THR A 85 6.06 8.87 1.65
N GLN A 86 6.13 8.68 0.32
CA GLN A 86 7.07 9.38 -0.55
C GLN A 86 6.57 10.76 -0.99
N PHE A 87 5.28 10.89 -1.35
CA PHE A 87 4.74 12.10 -1.98
C PHE A 87 3.77 12.88 -1.10
N LEU A 88 3.15 12.24 -0.09
CA LEU A 88 2.14 12.88 0.75
C LEU A 88 2.62 13.14 2.18
N GLY A 89 3.93 13.04 2.42
CA GLY A 89 4.55 13.44 3.68
C GLY A 89 4.31 12.50 4.87
N LEU A 90 3.73 11.31 4.68
CA LEU A 90 3.48 10.35 5.76
C LEU A 90 4.68 9.45 6.10
N ARG A 91 5.90 9.88 5.78
CA ARG A 91 7.12 9.16 6.19
C ARG A 91 7.28 9.12 7.71
N LYS A 92 6.81 10.16 8.41
CA LYS A 92 6.77 10.24 9.87
C LYS A 92 5.41 10.76 10.31
N ILE A 93 4.85 10.17 11.36
CA ILE A 93 3.62 10.65 11.99
C ILE A 93 4.03 11.43 13.23
N ASN A 94 3.68 12.72 13.28
CA ASN A 94 4.11 13.63 14.34
C ASN A 94 3.25 13.56 15.62
N THR A 95 2.37 12.57 15.74
CA THR A 95 1.52 12.39 16.92
C THR A 95 2.16 11.44 17.92
N ILE A 96 2.08 11.78 19.20
CA ILE A 96 2.54 10.92 20.29
C ILE A 96 1.48 9.85 20.56
N GLY A 97 1.91 8.58 20.59
CA GLY A 97 1.07 7.44 20.95
C GLY A 97 0.46 6.69 19.75
N ILE A 98 0.36 5.37 19.91
CA ILE A 98 -0.15 4.45 18.87
C ILE A 98 -1.61 4.74 18.51
N LYS A 99 -2.43 5.11 19.50
CA LYS A 99 -3.85 5.41 19.27
C LYS A 99 -4.04 6.60 18.33
N GLN A 100 -3.22 7.65 18.48
CA GLN A 100 -3.25 8.86 17.67
C GLN A 100 -2.66 8.58 16.28
N ALA A 101 -1.57 7.83 16.21
CA ALA A 101 -0.99 7.41 14.94
C ALA A 101 -2.00 6.61 14.09
N ASN A 102 -2.78 5.73 14.72
CA ASN A 102 -3.85 4.99 14.04
C ASN A 102 -4.91 5.92 13.44
N LYS A 103 -5.33 6.97 14.18
CA LYS A 103 -6.29 7.97 13.66
C LYS A 103 -5.75 8.68 12.42
N VAL A 104 -4.49 9.12 12.45
CA VAL A 104 -3.84 9.78 11.30
C VAL A 104 -3.81 8.85 10.09
N MET A 105 -3.43 7.59 10.29
CA MET A 105 -3.40 6.61 9.20
C MET A 105 -4.77 6.34 8.59
N HIS A 106 -5.83 6.24 9.42
CA HIS A 106 -7.20 6.09 8.91
C HIS A 106 -7.66 7.31 8.12
N MET A 107 -7.43 8.52 8.64
CA MET A 107 -7.77 9.75 7.92
C MET A 107 -7.05 9.85 6.58
N ALA A 108 -5.76 9.52 6.55
CA ALA A 108 -4.97 9.52 5.32
C ALA A 108 -5.47 8.49 4.29
N ALA A 109 -5.82 7.29 4.74
CA ALA A 109 -6.40 6.26 3.87
C ALA A 109 -7.75 6.70 3.30
N MET A 110 -8.63 7.28 4.12
CA MET A 110 -9.92 7.83 3.68
C MET A 110 -9.71 8.95 2.66
N ALA A 111 -8.84 9.91 2.94
CA ALA A 111 -8.54 11.01 2.03
C ALA A 111 -7.97 10.51 0.69
N TYR A 112 -7.06 9.52 0.71
CA TYR A 112 -6.53 8.91 -0.51
C TYR A 112 -7.63 8.23 -1.33
N ASN A 113 -8.51 7.47 -0.67
CA ASN A 113 -9.63 6.80 -1.34
C ASN A 113 -10.61 7.80 -1.96
N LEU A 114 -10.93 8.90 -1.25
CA LEU A 114 -11.76 9.98 -1.78
C LEU A 114 -11.09 10.66 -3.00
N LYS A 115 -9.81 10.99 -2.90
CA LYS A 115 -9.03 11.55 -4.02
C LYS A 115 -9.05 10.63 -5.25
N LYS A 116 -8.93 9.32 -5.04
CA LYS A 116 -9.01 8.31 -6.11
C LYS A 116 -10.42 8.24 -6.71
N TYR A 117 -11.46 8.29 -5.87
CA TYR A 117 -12.85 8.27 -6.30
C TYR A 117 -13.21 9.49 -7.16
N LEU A 118 -12.81 10.70 -6.74
CA LEU A 118 -13.04 11.93 -7.50
C LEU A 118 -12.34 11.93 -8.88
N LYS A 119 -11.16 11.32 -8.99
CA LYS A 119 -10.49 11.15 -10.29
C LYS A 119 -11.18 10.12 -11.19
N PHE A 120 -11.88 9.15 -10.61
CA PHE A 120 -12.62 8.14 -11.36
C PHE A 120 -13.88 8.73 -12.01
N THR A 121 -14.64 9.54 -11.26
CA THR A 121 -15.88 10.16 -11.76
C THR A 121 -15.65 11.15 -12.91
N GLN A 122 -14.45 11.72 -13.02
CA GLN A 122 -14.07 12.66 -14.07
C GLN A 122 -13.59 12.02 -15.39
N LYS A 123 -13.50 10.69 -15.49
CA LYS A 123 -13.16 9.99 -16.76
C LYS A 123 -14.31 10.00 -17.77
N ARG A 124 -14.97 11.15 -18.00
CA ARG A 124 -15.75 11.34 -19.21
C ARG A 124 -14.77 11.46 -20.37
N VAL A 125 -15.02 10.72 -21.46
CA VAL A 125 -14.27 10.90 -22.71
C VAL A 125 -14.30 12.38 -23.06
N LYS A 126 -13.14 13.01 -23.28
CA LYS A 126 -13.06 14.37 -23.83
C LYS A 126 -13.52 14.33 -25.29
N SER A 127 -14.81 14.11 -25.51
CA SER A 127 -15.42 14.23 -26.82
C SER A 127 -15.69 15.70 -27.06
N GLY A 128 -15.25 16.22 -28.20
CA GLY A 128 -15.64 17.55 -28.68
C GLY A 128 -17.15 17.69 -28.90
N ALA A 129 -17.92 16.59 -28.80
CA ALA A 129 -19.36 16.53 -28.96
C ALA A 129 -20.12 17.51 -28.06
N GLY A 130 -19.66 17.73 -26.81
CA GLY A 130 -20.27 18.72 -25.92
C GLY A 130 -20.09 20.16 -26.44
N MET A 131 -18.94 20.47 -27.02
CA MET A 131 -18.64 21.77 -27.64
C MET A 131 -19.43 21.95 -28.94
N LEU A 132 -19.49 20.90 -29.77
CA LEU A 132 -20.23 20.90 -31.02
C LEU A 132 -21.74 21.07 -30.78
N ALA A 133 -22.29 20.38 -29.78
CA ALA A 133 -23.69 20.49 -29.40
C ALA A 133 -24.04 21.91 -28.91
N LEU A 134 -23.17 22.53 -28.12
CA LEU A 134 -23.33 23.92 -27.69
C LEU A 134 -23.34 24.87 -28.89
N LEU A 135 -22.37 24.71 -29.80
CA LEU A 135 -22.24 25.56 -30.99
C LEU A 135 -23.43 25.41 -31.94
N PHE A 136 -23.94 24.19 -32.11
CA PHE A 136 -25.15 23.91 -32.88
C PHE A 136 -26.39 24.53 -32.23
N CYS A 137 -26.50 24.46 -30.91
CA CYS A 137 -27.61 25.03 -30.15
C CYS A 137 -27.62 26.57 -30.23
N LEU A 138 -26.44 27.19 -30.10
CA LEU A 138 -26.27 28.64 -30.28
C LEU A 138 -26.61 29.07 -31.70
N LYS A 139 -26.11 28.35 -32.72
CA LYS A 139 -26.40 28.65 -34.12
C LYS A 139 -27.88 28.55 -34.44
N LYS A 140 -28.57 27.52 -33.92
CA LYS A 140 -30.02 27.37 -34.05
C LYS A 140 -30.77 28.52 -33.39
N ARG A 141 -30.36 28.94 -32.18
CA ARG A 141 -30.98 30.07 -31.47
C ARG A 141 -30.82 31.39 -32.22
N VAL A 142 -29.63 31.67 -32.76
CA VAL A 142 -29.39 32.87 -33.58
C VAL A 142 -30.26 32.85 -34.84
N TYR A 143 -30.32 31.72 -35.55
CA TYR A 143 -31.17 31.58 -36.74
C TYR A 143 -32.65 31.79 -36.44
N GLU A 144 -33.16 31.24 -35.33
CA GLU A 144 -34.56 31.46 -34.92
C GLU A 144 -34.83 32.92 -34.54
N LEU A 145 -33.87 33.60 -33.90
CA LEU A 145 -33.98 35.03 -33.58
C LEU A 145 -33.99 35.90 -34.84
N GLU A 146 -33.10 35.63 -35.80
CA GLU A 146 -33.08 36.31 -37.11
C GLU A 146 -34.40 36.11 -37.85
N LYS A 147 -34.93 34.87 -37.85
CA LYS A 147 -36.20 34.55 -38.50
C LYS A 147 -37.40 35.24 -37.84
N LEU A 148 -37.41 35.35 -36.52
CA LEU A 148 -38.43 36.11 -35.77
C LEU A 148 -38.34 37.61 -36.08
N PHE A 149 -37.13 38.17 -36.13
CA PHE A 149 -36.91 39.58 -36.46
C PHE A 149 -37.39 39.92 -37.88
N LEU A 150 -37.04 39.10 -38.87
CA LEU A 150 -37.48 39.27 -40.27
C LEU A 150 -39.00 39.06 -40.43
N ARG A 151 -39.62 38.15 -39.66
CA ARG A 151 -41.09 38.00 -39.62
C ARG A 151 -41.77 39.25 -39.07
N ASN A 152 -41.25 39.83 -37.99
CA ASN A 152 -41.82 41.04 -37.39
C ASN A 152 -41.70 42.26 -38.34
N PHE A 153 -40.60 42.36 -39.09
CA PHE A 153 -40.44 43.40 -40.13
C PHE A 153 -41.43 43.22 -41.30
N LYS A 154 -41.70 41.99 -41.76
CA LYS A 154 -42.71 41.73 -42.79
C LYS A 154 -44.13 42.08 -42.32
N ILE A 155 -44.46 41.84 -41.05
CA ILE A 155 -45.78 42.16 -40.48
C ILE A 155 -45.95 43.67 -40.29
N ALA A 156 -44.90 44.39 -39.89
CA ALA A 156 -44.92 45.85 -39.75
C ALA A 156 -45.16 46.57 -41.09
N ASN A 157 -44.58 46.05 -42.18
CA ASN A 157 -44.75 46.62 -43.53
C ASN A 157 -46.09 46.25 -44.20
N TYR A 158 -46.89 45.33 -43.65
CA TYR A 158 -48.20 44.95 -44.20
C TYR A 158 -49.39 45.65 -43.50
N LYS A 159 -49.14 46.42 -42.43
CA LYS A 159 -50.16 47.19 -41.69
C LYS A 159 -50.24 48.67 -42.08
N VAL A 160 -49.56 49.08 -43.16
CA VAL A 160 -49.60 50.44 -43.70
C VAL A 160 -50.17 50.40 -45.12
N THR A 161 -51.45 50.11 -45.21
CA THR A 161 -52.41 50.41 -46.29
C THR A 161 -53.79 50.28 -45.67
#